data_AF-A0A4Q1K2P0-F1
#
_entry.id   AF-A0A4Q1K2P0-F1
#
_cell.length_a   1.000
_cell.length_b   1.000
_cell.length_c   1.000
_cell.angle_alpha   90.00
_cell.angle_beta   90.00
_cell.angle_gamma   90.00
#
_symmetry.space_group_name_H-M   'P 1'
#
loop_
_entity.id
_entity.type
_entity.pdbx_description
1 polymer ?
#
loop_
_entity_poly.entity_id
_entity_poly.type
_entity_poly.pdbx_seq_one_letter_code
_entity_poly.pdbx_strand_id
1 'polypeptide(L)'
;MLKHFFILCSGADRELLSTCSEGEQTKYVGIGATVFFTAVMAFLASAYALFTVFDNPYYAIAFGIVWALLIFNLDRFIVSTIRKRDNLWAEFLQASPRIILAMIIAIVISKPLEIKIFEKEINTVLLKEKNAMAIANKNQVTNYFKGDVTKNQSEIDSIKSTISKKEKEVADLYQSYITEAEGSAGTKKMGKGPIYKEKRDAHDLALRQLDSLKANSSKVIADKEARAKTLQADLDKKVADTKPIIEGFDGLMARINALGQLPLLPSLFIMLLFLAIETSPIIAKMLSPKGEYDFKLEDTETALRTHIEQNNHQRSLQKQTDADIYNRVYEDIRTEKELFDYKRKRAKELLEMQADAFVEKQKSVM
;
A
#
# COMPACT_ATOMS: atom_id res chain seq x y z
N MET A 1 -9.65 1.97 42.46
CA MET A 1 -8.82 2.66 41.45
C MET A 1 -9.06 2.17 40.03
N LEU A 2 -8.90 0.88 39.69
CA LEU A 2 -9.13 0.38 38.30
C LEU A 2 -10.55 0.64 37.76
N LYS A 3 -11.59 0.41 38.57
CA LYS A 3 -12.98 0.69 38.20
C LYS A 3 -13.18 2.13 37.71
N HIS A 4 -12.58 3.11 38.41
CA HIS A 4 -12.70 4.54 38.09
C HIS A 4 -11.89 4.93 36.85
N PHE A 5 -10.78 4.23 36.58
CA PHE A 5 -9.99 4.41 35.37
C PHE A 5 -10.78 3.94 34.15
N PHE A 6 -11.32 2.73 34.15
CA PHE A 6 -12.10 2.24 33.01
C PHE A 6 -13.42 3.01 32.80
N ILE A 7 -14.07 3.49 33.86
CA ILE A 7 -15.21 4.41 33.71
C ILE A 7 -14.77 5.73 33.05
N LEU A 8 -13.54 6.21 33.27
CA LEU A 8 -13.02 7.35 32.51
C LEU A 8 -12.93 7.03 31.02
N CYS A 9 -12.37 5.86 30.71
CA CYS A 9 -12.13 5.39 29.34
C CYS A 9 -13.43 5.21 28.56
N SER A 10 -14.53 4.83 29.22
CA SER A 10 -15.83 4.67 28.56
C SER A 10 -16.50 6.00 28.17
N GLY A 11 -16.01 7.13 28.70
CA GLY A 11 -16.59 8.45 28.42
C GLY A 11 -17.96 8.68 29.05
N ALA A 12 -18.38 7.83 29.98
CA ALA A 12 -19.62 8.02 30.75
C ALA A 12 -19.46 9.13 31.81
N ASP A 13 -20.58 9.78 32.13
CA ASP A 13 -20.67 10.70 33.25
C ASP A 13 -20.49 9.93 34.56
N ARG A 14 -19.39 10.24 35.26
CA ARG A 14 -19.02 9.57 36.51
C ARG A 14 -19.99 9.86 37.64
N GLU A 15 -20.49 11.09 37.73
CA GLU A 15 -21.38 11.50 38.80
C GLU A 15 -22.72 10.80 38.62
N LEU A 16 -23.27 10.81 37.39
CA LEU A 16 -24.50 10.11 37.08
C LEU A 16 -24.37 8.59 37.28
N LEU A 17 -23.29 7.98 36.78
CA LEU A 17 -23.05 6.54 36.86
C LEU A 17 -22.81 6.06 38.30
N SER A 18 -22.26 6.92 39.18
CA SER A 18 -22.07 6.59 40.60
C SER A 18 -23.39 6.36 41.35
N THR A 19 -24.48 6.93 40.84
CA THR A 19 -25.83 6.72 41.39
C THR A 19 -26.52 5.46 40.89
N CYS A 20 -25.93 4.77 39.91
CA CYS A 20 -26.47 3.56 39.30
C CYS A 20 -26.03 2.29 40.03
N SER A 21 -26.78 1.21 39.82
CA SER A 21 -26.45 -0.13 40.30
C SER A 21 -25.05 -0.61 39.87
N GLU A 22 -24.45 -1.46 40.70
CA GLU A 22 -23.12 -2.04 40.44
C GLU A 22 -23.03 -2.81 39.11
N GLY A 23 -24.14 -3.41 38.66
CA GLY A 23 -24.24 -4.07 37.36
C GLY A 23 -24.05 -3.09 36.19
N GLU A 24 -24.68 -1.91 36.26
CA GLU A 24 -24.53 -0.88 35.23
C GLU A 24 -23.12 -0.29 35.24
N GLN A 25 -22.55 -0.06 36.43
CA GLN A 25 -21.17 0.38 36.55
C GLN A 25 -20.20 -0.63 35.93
N THR A 26 -20.42 -1.94 36.13
CA THR A 26 -19.59 -3.00 35.56
C THR A 26 -19.70 -3.07 34.03
N LYS A 27 -20.90 -2.86 33.47
CA LYS A 27 -21.10 -2.74 32.01
C LYS A 27 -20.25 -1.61 31.43
N TYR A 28 -20.27 -0.43 32.03
CA TYR A 28 -19.46 0.71 31.57
C TYR A 28 -17.96 0.54 31.81
N VAL A 29 -17.55 -0.20 32.85
CA VAL A 29 -16.16 -0.64 33.04
C VAL A 29 -15.72 -1.54 31.91
N GLY A 30 -16.57 -2.50 31.49
CA GLY A 30 -16.29 -3.38 30.35
C GLY A 30 -16.12 -2.62 29.04
N ILE A 31 -17.02 -1.68 28.74
CA ILE A 31 -16.90 -0.80 27.56
C ILE A 31 -15.64 0.07 27.65
N GLY A 32 -15.30 0.57 28.82
CA GLY A 32 -14.05 1.34 29.00
C GLY A 32 -12.79 0.50 28.84
N ALA A 33 -12.83 -0.77 29.26
CA ALA A 33 -11.74 -1.70 29.08
C ALA A 33 -11.51 -2.03 27.60
N THR A 34 -12.56 -2.19 26.80
CA THR A 34 -12.40 -2.42 25.35
C THR A 34 -11.75 -1.21 24.67
N VAL A 35 -12.17 0.03 24.98
CA VAL A 35 -11.54 1.27 24.46
C VAL A 35 -10.06 1.39 24.88
N PHE A 36 -9.71 0.95 26.09
CA PHE A 36 -8.32 0.95 26.53
C PHE A 36 -7.48 -0.09 25.78
N PHE A 37 -7.98 -1.32 25.64
CA PHE A 37 -7.26 -2.38 24.94
C PHE A 37 -7.14 -2.12 23.43
N THR A 38 -8.13 -1.47 22.79
CA THR A 38 -7.99 -1.02 21.38
C THR A 38 -6.85 -0.01 21.26
N ALA A 39 -6.74 0.96 22.16
CA ALA A 39 -5.64 1.91 22.17
C ALA A 39 -4.26 1.25 22.37
N VAL A 40 -4.16 0.25 23.26
CA VAL A 40 -2.91 -0.51 23.47
C VAL A 40 -2.54 -1.33 22.22
N MET A 41 -3.51 -1.97 21.57
CA MET A 41 -3.26 -2.70 20.33
C MET A 41 -2.85 -1.74 19.21
N ALA A 42 -3.49 -0.58 19.11
CA ALA A 42 -3.09 0.47 18.17
C ALA A 42 -1.67 0.98 18.42
N PHE A 43 -1.25 1.14 19.69
CA PHE A 43 0.14 1.45 20.05
C PHE A 43 1.11 0.41 19.48
N LEU A 44 0.90 -0.87 19.81
CA LEU A 44 1.80 -1.96 19.42
C LEU A 44 1.87 -2.09 17.90
N ALA A 45 0.72 -1.99 17.22
CA ALA A 45 0.64 -2.19 15.79
C ALA A 45 1.25 -1.02 15.00
N SER A 46 0.98 0.22 15.40
CA SER A 46 1.56 1.41 14.76
C SER A 46 3.05 1.56 15.05
N ALA A 47 3.50 1.27 16.27
CA ALA A 47 4.92 1.26 16.60
C ALA A 47 5.67 0.19 15.78
N TYR A 48 5.11 -1.02 15.68
CA TYR A 48 5.70 -2.07 14.85
C TYR A 48 5.75 -1.68 13.37
N ALA A 49 4.64 -1.17 12.81
CA ALA A 49 4.60 -0.71 11.43
C ALA A 49 5.65 0.39 11.16
N LEU A 50 5.76 1.38 12.03
CA LEU A 50 6.73 2.46 11.86
C LEU A 50 8.18 1.96 12.03
N PHE A 51 8.41 1.01 12.94
CA PHE A 51 9.71 0.36 13.10
C PHE A 51 10.14 -0.35 11.81
N THR A 52 9.23 -1.04 11.13
CA THR A 52 9.55 -1.71 9.85
C THR A 52 9.89 -0.74 8.71
N VAL A 53 9.49 0.54 8.82
CA VAL A 53 9.76 1.56 7.78
C VAL A 53 11.03 2.34 8.07
N PHE A 54 11.25 2.75 9.33
CA PHE A 54 12.34 3.67 9.70
C PHE A 54 13.49 2.99 10.45
N ASP A 55 13.35 1.72 10.83
CA ASP A 55 14.34 0.92 11.58
C ASP A 55 14.88 1.63 12.84
N ASN A 56 14.05 2.51 13.43
CA ASN A 56 14.41 3.31 14.59
C ASN A 56 13.35 3.14 15.69
N PRO A 57 13.72 2.52 16.83
CA PRO A 57 12.77 2.21 17.90
C PRO A 57 12.23 3.47 18.58
N TYR A 58 13.00 4.56 18.64
CA TYR A 58 12.58 5.78 19.33
C TYR A 58 11.46 6.50 18.58
N TYR A 59 11.60 6.66 17.25
CA TYR A 59 10.55 7.25 16.43
C TYR A 59 9.30 6.37 16.39
N ALA A 60 9.49 5.05 16.34
CA ALA A 60 8.40 4.08 16.40
C ALA A 60 7.57 4.17 17.69
N ILE A 61 8.23 4.22 18.85
CA ILE A 61 7.55 4.34 20.15
C ILE A 61 6.85 5.69 20.27
N ALA A 62 7.53 6.80 19.93
CA ALA A 62 6.97 8.13 20.03
C ALA A 62 5.70 8.29 19.17
N PHE A 63 5.78 7.85 17.91
CA PHE A 63 4.62 7.84 17.02
C PHE A 63 3.51 6.93 17.54
N GLY A 64 3.87 5.73 18.00
CA GLY A 64 2.91 4.78 18.55
C GLY A 64 2.11 5.37 19.71
N ILE A 65 2.76 6.12 20.62
CA ILE A 65 2.08 6.79 21.74
C ILE A 65 1.07 7.82 21.22
N VAL A 66 1.50 8.68 20.29
CA VAL A 66 0.62 9.71 19.70
C VAL A 66 -0.57 9.07 19.00
N TRP A 67 -0.32 8.00 18.23
CA TRP A 67 -1.36 7.26 17.52
C TRP A 67 -2.34 6.58 18.49
N ALA A 68 -1.85 5.93 19.54
CA ALA A 68 -2.68 5.31 20.55
C ALA A 68 -3.56 6.33 21.30
N LEU A 69 -3.02 7.51 21.61
CA LEU A 69 -3.80 8.60 22.20
C LEU A 69 -4.89 9.11 21.25
N LEU A 70 -4.61 9.19 19.95
CA LEU A 70 -5.59 9.56 18.93
C LEU A 70 -6.72 8.53 18.86
N ILE A 71 -6.39 7.24 18.75
CA ILE A 71 -7.40 6.16 18.73
C ILE A 71 -8.20 6.13 20.02
N PHE A 72 -7.54 6.23 21.18
CA PHE A 72 -8.21 6.29 22.47
C PHE A 72 -9.19 7.47 22.56
N ASN A 73 -8.78 8.66 22.12
CA ASN A 73 -9.63 9.84 22.14
C ASN A 73 -10.85 9.68 21.23
N LEU A 74 -10.63 9.16 20.02
CA LEU A 74 -11.68 8.97 19.04
C LEU A 74 -12.68 7.90 19.47
N ASP A 75 -12.21 6.73 19.93
CA ASP A 75 -13.08 5.67 20.47
C ASP A 75 -13.89 6.16 21.67
N ARG A 76 -13.25 6.85 22.62
CA ARG A 76 -13.91 7.42 23.79
C ARG A 76 -14.97 8.44 23.38
N PHE A 77 -14.66 9.32 22.41
CA PHE A 77 -15.60 10.30 21.89
C PHE A 77 -16.84 9.62 21.28
N ILE A 78 -16.65 8.56 20.50
CA ILE A 78 -17.75 7.84 19.86
C ILE A 78 -18.62 7.12 20.87
N VAL A 79 -18.02 6.38 21.81
CA VAL A 79 -18.78 5.70 22.87
C VAL A 79 -19.59 6.70 23.71
N SER A 80 -19.04 7.90 23.97
CA SER A 80 -19.72 8.95 24.73
C SER A 80 -20.87 9.63 23.97
N THR A 81 -20.78 9.70 22.64
CA THR A 81 -21.76 10.39 21.78
C THR A 81 -22.89 9.48 21.31
N ILE A 82 -22.69 8.16 21.27
CA ILE A 82 -23.75 7.19 20.98
C ILE A 82 -24.77 7.21 22.13
N ARG A 83 -25.86 7.95 21.91
CA ARG A 83 -27.03 7.97 22.77
C ARG A 83 -27.91 6.79 22.40
N LYS A 84 -28.30 5.99 23.40
CA LYS A 84 -29.25 4.90 23.19
C LYS A 84 -30.61 5.48 22.84
N ARG A 85 -31.07 5.24 21.61
CA ARG A 85 -32.41 5.62 21.13
C ARG A 85 -33.12 4.35 20.71
N ASP A 86 -34.45 4.35 20.67
CA ASP A 86 -35.21 3.13 20.39
C ASP A 86 -35.01 2.57 18.96
N ASN A 87 -34.29 3.29 18.09
CA ASN A 87 -33.98 2.91 16.71
C ASN A 87 -32.50 2.52 16.52
N LEU A 88 -32.23 1.21 16.43
CA LEU A 88 -30.89 0.66 16.14
C LEU A 88 -30.26 1.19 14.84
N TRP A 89 -31.08 1.49 13.83
CA TRP A 89 -30.61 2.09 12.57
C TRP A 89 -30.02 3.49 12.75
N ALA A 90 -30.58 4.29 13.66
CA ALA A 90 -30.05 5.62 13.96
C ALA A 90 -28.72 5.52 14.71
N GLU A 91 -28.58 4.53 15.62
CA GLU A 91 -27.32 4.22 16.29
C GLU A 91 -26.24 3.79 15.29
N PHE A 92 -26.58 2.92 14.33
CA PHE A 92 -25.66 2.49 13.29
C PHE A 92 -25.20 3.64 12.39
N LEU A 93 -26.12 4.53 11.99
CA LEU A 93 -25.78 5.69 11.16
C LEU A 93 -24.85 6.65 11.91
N GLN A 94 -25.05 6.85 13.21
CA GLN A 94 -24.17 7.65 14.06
C GLN A 94 -22.77 7.01 14.22
N ALA A 95 -22.70 5.67 14.26
CA ALA A 95 -21.44 4.93 14.34
C ALA A 95 -20.72 4.75 12.99
N SER A 96 -21.40 4.99 11.86
CA SER A 96 -20.88 4.73 10.51
C SER A 96 -19.55 5.41 10.18
N PRO A 97 -19.28 6.68 10.55
CA PRO A 97 -17.99 7.31 10.24
C PRO A 97 -16.82 6.56 10.90
N ARG A 98 -17.05 5.96 12.07
CA ARG A 98 -16.04 5.15 12.76
C ARG A 98 -15.83 3.81 12.11
N ILE A 99 -16.90 3.14 11.66
CA ILE A 99 -16.75 1.83 11.00
C ILE A 99 -15.89 1.96 9.73
N ILE A 100 -16.10 3.03 8.95
CA ILE A 100 -15.29 3.35 7.77
C ILE A 100 -13.83 3.58 8.18
N LEU A 101 -13.59 4.41 9.22
CA LEU A 101 -12.24 4.68 9.70
C LEU A 101 -11.55 3.42 10.24
N ALA A 102 -12.26 2.58 11.00
CA ALA A 102 -11.76 1.32 11.53
C ALA A 102 -11.39 0.34 10.40
N MET A 103 -12.17 0.32 9.32
CA MET A 103 -11.86 -0.48 8.12
C MET A 103 -10.56 0.01 7.45
N ILE A 104 -10.39 1.32 7.27
CA ILE A 104 -9.16 1.89 6.70
C ILE A 104 -7.95 1.54 7.59
N ILE A 105 -8.07 1.73 8.90
CA ILE A 105 -7.00 1.44 9.86
C ILE A 105 -6.66 -0.06 9.86
N ALA A 106 -7.68 -0.93 9.89
CA ALA A 106 -7.47 -2.37 9.86
C ALA A 106 -6.70 -2.83 8.61
N ILE A 107 -7.03 -2.28 7.43
CA ILE A 107 -6.31 -2.59 6.19
C ILE A 107 -4.85 -2.11 6.24
N VAL A 108 -4.62 -0.88 6.72
CA VAL A 108 -3.27 -0.29 6.78
C VAL A 108 -2.38 -1.03 7.77
N ILE A 109 -2.93 -1.40 8.93
CA ILE A 109 -2.21 -2.09 9.98
C ILE A 109 -2.01 -3.58 9.67
N SER A 110 -2.95 -4.23 8.99
CA SER A 110 -2.85 -5.67 8.72
C SER A 110 -1.64 -5.98 7.83
N LYS A 111 -1.29 -5.12 6.87
CA LYS A 111 -0.23 -5.41 5.89
C LYS A 111 1.17 -5.60 6.48
N PRO A 112 1.72 -4.69 7.30
CA PRO A 112 3.02 -4.91 7.94
C PRO A 112 3.04 -6.15 8.85
N LEU A 113 1.93 -6.41 9.55
CA LEU A 113 1.81 -7.59 10.42
C LEU A 113 1.67 -8.89 9.63
N GLU A 114 0.92 -8.90 8.52
CA GLU A 114 0.84 -10.01 7.58
C GLU A 114 2.24 -10.37 7.05
N ILE A 115 3.03 -9.38 6.64
CA ILE A 115 4.42 -9.60 6.18
C ILE A 115 5.26 -10.24 7.27
N LYS A 116 5.05 -9.86 8.53
CA LYS A 116 5.79 -10.43 9.66
C LYS A 116 5.35 -11.84 10.02
N ILE A 117 4.05 -12.06 10.07
CA ILE A 117 3.45 -13.36 10.41
C ILE A 117 3.83 -14.40 9.35
N PHE A 118 3.77 -14.03 8.08
CA PHE A 118 4.08 -14.92 6.94
C PHE A 118 5.52 -14.79 6.44
N GLU A 119 6.45 -14.34 7.29
CA GLU A 119 7.84 -14.11 6.88
C GLU A 119 8.49 -15.36 6.26
N LYS A 120 8.21 -16.55 6.81
CA LYS A 120 8.76 -17.82 6.32
C LYS A 120 8.19 -18.21 4.95
N GLU A 121 6.89 -18.05 4.78
CA GLU A 121 6.17 -18.35 3.55
C GLU A 121 6.59 -17.38 2.44
N ILE A 122 6.70 -16.09 2.76
CA ILE A 122 7.21 -15.05 1.85
C ILE A 122 8.65 -15.36 1.44
N ASN A 123 9.53 -15.72 2.37
CA ASN A 123 10.91 -16.08 2.06
C ASN A 123 10.99 -17.29 1.12
N THR A 124 10.07 -18.24 1.25
CA THR A 124 9.99 -19.42 0.36
C THR A 124 9.56 -19.03 -1.05
N VAL A 125 8.57 -18.14 -1.17
CA VAL A 125 8.13 -17.60 -2.47
C VAL A 125 9.25 -16.77 -3.11
N LEU A 126 9.90 -15.89 -2.36
CA LEU A 126 11.04 -15.10 -2.83
C LEU A 126 12.20 -15.98 -3.29
N LEU A 127 12.51 -17.07 -2.56
CA LEU A 127 13.54 -18.02 -2.98
C LEU A 127 13.17 -18.68 -4.33
N LYS A 128 11.90 -19.06 -4.51
CA LYS A 128 11.42 -19.62 -5.78
C LYS A 128 11.53 -18.60 -6.92
N GLU A 129 11.18 -17.34 -6.69
CA GLU A 129 11.33 -16.27 -7.68
C GLU A 129 12.78 -15.97 -8.01
N LYS A 130 13.67 -15.90 -7.01
CA LYS A 130 15.12 -15.75 -7.20
C LYS A 130 15.70 -16.88 -8.05
N ASN A 131 15.28 -18.13 -7.79
CA ASN A 131 15.69 -19.28 -8.59
C ASN A 131 15.18 -19.17 -10.03
N ALA A 132 13.92 -18.78 -10.23
CA ALA A 132 13.35 -18.57 -11.56
C ALA A 132 14.09 -17.47 -12.34
N MET A 133 14.40 -16.35 -11.69
CA MET A 133 15.20 -15.26 -12.28
C MET A 133 16.63 -15.70 -12.60
N ALA A 134 17.27 -16.48 -11.72
CA ALA A 134 18.61 -17.01 -11.97
C ALA A 134 18.64 -17.94 -13.20
N ILE A 135 17.63 -18.80 -13.35
CA ILE A 135 17.49 -19.67 -14.52
C ILE A 135 17.22 -18.85 -15.78
N ALA A 136 16.29 -17.88 -15.72
CA ALA A 136 15.95 -17.02 -16.85
C ALA A 136 17.16 -16.22 -17.33
N ASN A 137 17.91 -15.62 -16.41
CA ASN A 137 19.14 -14.88 -16.70
C ASN A 137 20.22 -15.80 -17.28
N LYS A 138 20.45 -16.98 -16.70
CA LYS A 138 21.40 -17.97 -17.25
C LYS A 138 21.04 -18.34 -18.70
N ASN A 139 19.75 -18.54 -18.99
CA ASN A 139 19.28 -18.84 -20.33
C ASN A 139 19.47 -17.66 -21.30
N GLN A 140 19.19 -16.43 -20.87
CA GLN A 140 19.42 -15.22 -21.68
C GLN A 140 20.89 -15.03 -22.02
N VAL A 141 21.78 -15.16 -21.03
CA VAL A 141 23.23 -15.06 -21.23
C VAL A 141 23.72 -16.21 -22.13
N THR A 142 23.27 -17.44 -21.90
CA THR A 142 23.63 -18.58 -22.76
C THR A 142 23.19 -18.37 -24.20
N ASN A 143 21.97 -17.87 -24.42
CA ASN A 143 21.46 -17.58 -25.76
C ASN A 143 22.24 -16.46 -26.45
N TYR A 144 22.69 -15.45 -25.70
CA TYR A 144 23.54 -14.38 -26.22
C TYR A 144 24.88 -14.92 -26.77
N PHE A 145 25.53 -15.84 -26.06
CA PHE A 145 26.80 -16.45 -26.50
C PHE A 145 26.65 -17.64 -27.45
N LYS A 146 25.43 -18.20 -27.60
CA LYS A 146 25.16 -19.40 -28.40
C LYS A 146 25.66 -19.28 -29.84
N GLY A 147 25.48 -18.12 -30.47
CA GLY A 147 25.93 -17.88 -31.83
C GLY A 147 27.44 -18.01 -31.98
N ASP A 148 28.21 -17.35 -31.11
CA ASP A 148 29.67 -17.37 -31.14
C ASP A 148 30.23 -18.74 -30.81
N VAL A 149 29.67 -19.43 -29.80
CA VAL A 149 30.07 -20.80 -29.44
C VAL A 149 29.80 -21.77 -30.58
N THR A 150 28.61 -21.71 -31.19
CA THR A 150 28.24 -22.59 -32.30
C THR A 150 29.11 -22.35 -33.52
N LYS A 151 29.37 -21.08 -33.86
CA LYS A 151 30.26 -20.70 -34.97
C LYS A 151 31.67 -21.23 -34.74
N ASN A 152 32.24 -20.98 -33.55
CA ASN A 152 33.58 -21.41 -33.21
C ASN A 152 33.73 -22.95 -33.25
N GLN A 153 32.73 -23.67 -32.73
CA GLN A 153 32.70 -25.13 -32.80
C GLN A 153 32.57 -25.64 -34.24
N SER A 154 31.70 -25.04 -35.06
CA SER A 154 31.52 -25.43 -36.46
C SER A 154 32.79 -25.22 -37.31
N GLU A 155 33.58 -24.19 -37.02
CA GLU A 155 34.86 -23.94 -37.68
C GLU A 155 35.91 -25.00 -37.29
N ILE A 156 35.98 -25.38 -36.01
CA ILE A 156 36.85 -26.48 -35.54
C ILE A 156 36.46 -27.79 -36.23
N ASP A 157 35.17 -28.11 -36.28
CA ASP A 157 34.68 -29.35 -36.89
C ASP A 157 34.95 -29.38 -38.40
N SER A 158 34.83 -28.23 -39.08
CA SER A 158 35.18 -28.08 -40.50
C SER A 158 36.67 -28.29 -40.78
N ILE A 159 37.55 -27.75 -39.92
CA ILE A 159 39.00 -27.97 -40.01
C ILE A 159 39.33 -29.45 -39.80
N LYS A 160 38.75 -30.08 -38.76
CA LYS A 160 38.93 -31.52 -38.50
C LYS A 160 38.45 -32.39 -39.65
N SER A 161 37.31 -32.04 -40.27
CA SER A 161 36.79 -32.71 -41.46
C SER A 161 37.76 -32.59 -42.64
N THR A 162 38.35 -31.41 -42.85
CA THR A 162 39.35 -31.18 -43.90
C THR A 162 40.60 -32.04 -43.70
N ILE A 163 41.11 -32.12 -42.46
CA ILE A 163 42.24 -32.99 -42.12
C ILE A 163 41.89 -34.44 -42.40
N SER A 164 40.73 -34.92 -41.93
CA SER A 164 40.31 -36.32 -42.11
C SER A 164 40.16 -36.71 -43.59
N LYS A 165 39.65 -35.80 -44.44
CA LYS A 165 39.62 -36.02 -45.90
C LYS A 165 41.01 -36.15 -46.49
N LYS A 166 41.97 -35.30 -46.07
CA LYS A 166 43.34 -35.34 -46.57
C LYS A 166 44.11 -36.57 -46.04
N GLU A 167 43.84 -37.00 -44.82
CA GLU A 167 44.35 -38.27 -44.27
C GLU A 167 43.87 -39.47 -45.09
N LYS A 168 42.59 -39.48 -45.47
CA LYS A 168 42.04 -40.51 -46.35
C LYS A 168 42.69 -40.49 -47.73
N GLU A 169 42.88 -39.32 -48.33
CA GLU A 169 43.58 -39.16 -49.62
C GLU A 169 45.01 -39.73 -49.56
N VAL A 170 45.76 -39.44 -48.50
CA VAL A 170 47.12 -40.00 -48.30
C VAL A 170 47.07 -41.52 -48.13
N ALA A 171 46.12 -42.04 -47.35
CA ALA A 171 45.95 -43.49 -47.19
C ALA A 171 45.57 -44.20 -48.50
N ASP A 172 44.72 -43.59 -49.33
CA ASP A 172 44.34 -44.12 -50.65
C ASP A 172 45.54 -44.13 -51.61
N LEU A 173 46.36 -43.06 -51.62
CA LEU A 173 47.60 -42.98 -52.39
C LEU A 173 48.65 -44.00 -51.92
N TYR A 174 48.75 -44.22 -50.61
CA TYR A 174 49.61 -45.25 -50.02
C TYR A 174 49.23 -46.64 -50.54
N GLN A 175 47.94 -46.98 -50.46
CA GLN A 175 47.42 -48.25 -50.95
C GLN A 175 47.64 -48.41 -52.46
N SER A 176 47.50 -47.33 -53.24
CA SER A 176 47.68 -47.32 -54.70
C SER A 176 49.10 -47.64 -55.16
N TYR A 177 50.14 -47.17 -54.45
CA TYR A 177 51.53 -47.47 -54.83
C TYR A 177 52.00 -48.83 -54.29
N ILE A 178 51.50 -49.27 -53.11
CA ILE A 178 51.82 -50.59 -52.56
C ILE A 178 51.26 -51.70 -53.45
N THR A 179 50.00 -51.58 -53.87
CA THR A 179 49.36 -52.56 -54.77
C THR A 179 50.00 -52.59 -56.17
N GLU A 180 50.58 -51.48 -56.63
CA GLU A 180 51.40 -51.45 -57.85
C GLU A 180 52.71 -52.24 -57.66
N ALA A 181 53.39 -52.08 -56.51
CA ALA A 181 54.63 -52.82 -56.21
C ALA A 181 54.42 -54.32 -56.08
N GLU A 182 53.29 -54.72 -55.48
CA GLU A 182 52.86 -56.10 -55.31
C GLU A 182 52.32 -56.73 -56.61
N GLY A 183 52.07 -55.94 -57.66
CA GLY A 183 51.50 -56.40 -58.92
C GLY A 183 50.01 -56.80 -58.83
N SER A 184 49.33 -56.45 -57.74
CA SER A 184 47.92 -56.76 -57.48
C SER A 184 46.95 -55.76 -58.13
N ALA A 185 47.44 -54.57 -58.53
CA ALA A 185 46.70 -53.57 -59.27
C ALA A 185 47.58 -52.84 -60.30
N GLY A 186 46.99 -52.13 -61.26
CA GLY A 186 47.71 -51.32 -62.26
C GLY A 186 48.40 -52.14 -63.35
N THR A 187 49.73 -52.04 -63.48
CA THR A 187 50.50 -52.72 -64.56
C THR A 187 50.58 -54.23 -64.41
N LYS A 188 50.17 -54.78 -63.25
CA LYS A 188 50.24 -56.21 -62.89
C LYS A 188 51.64 -56.82 -62.97
N LYS A 189 52.68 -55.99 -62.94
CA LYS A 189 54.08 -56.41 -62.92
C LYS A 189 54.65 -56.14 -61.54
N MET A 190 55.13 -57.19 -60.86
CA MET A 190 55.83 -57.01 -59.59
C MET A 190 57.12 -56.20 -59.81
N GLY A 191 57.35 -55.22 -58.93
CA GLY A 191 58.59 -54.45 -58.91
C GLY A 191 58.41 -52.93 -58.88
N LYS A 192 59.52 -52.24 -58.64
CA LYS A 192 59.58 -50.77 -58.46
C LYS A 192 59.90 -50.06 -59.78
N GLY A 193 58.92 -50.02 -60.70
CA GLY A 193 59.06 -49.38 -62.01
C GLY A 193 58.82 -47.85 -62.00
N PRO A 194 58.83 -47.19 -63.18
CA PRO A 194 58.58 -45.74 -63.32
C PRO A 194 57.23 -45.28 -62.75
N ILE A 195 56.17 -46.06 -62.97
CA ILE A 195 54.81 -45.78 -62.47
C ILE A 195 54.74 -45.88 -60.93
N TYR A 196 55.47 -46.84 -60.34
CA TYR A 196 55.60 -46.91 -58.88
C TYR A 196 56.28 -45.65 -58.33
N LYS A 197 57.33 -45.17 -59.00
CA LYS A 197 58.04 -43.95 -58.59
C LYS A 197 57.11 -42.73 -58.65
N GLU A 198 56.34 -42.57 -59.72
CA GLU A 198 55.38 -41.46 -59.87
C GLU A 198 54.27 -41.50 -58.80
N LYS A 199 53.68 -42.67 -58.53
CA LYS A 199 52.67 -42.84 -57.47
C LYS A 199 53.25 -42.59 -56.06
N ARG A 200 54.49 -43.00 -55.83
CA ARG A 200 55.20 -42.73 -54.58
C ARG A 200 55.53 -41.25 -54.42
N ASP A 201 56.00 -40.58 -55.47
CA ASP A 201 56.28 -39.15 -55.45
C ASP A 201 54.97 -38.36 -55.20
N ALA A 202 53.83 -38.81 -55.75
CA ALA A 202 52.51 -38.24 -55.47
C ALA A 202 52.07 -38.45 -54.01
N HIS A 203 52.29 -39.63 -53.44
CA HIS A 203 52.07 -39.88 -52.01
C HIS A 203 52.97 -39.00 -51.13
N ASP A 204 54.26 -38.92 -51.42
CA ASP A 204 55.22 -38.16 -50.62
C ASP A 204 54.92 -36.65 -50.68
N LEU A 205 54.41 -36.15 -51.81
CA LEU A 205 53.88 -34.80 -51.92
C LEU A 205 52.60 -34.60 -51.08
N ALA A 206 51.64 -35.52 -51.17
CA ALA A 206 50.40 -35.45 -50.39
C ALA A 206 50.65 -35.56 -48.88
N LEU A 207 51.64 -36.34 -48.45
CA LEU A 207 52.08 -36.47 -47.07
C LEU A 207 52.69 -35.16 -46.56
N ARG A 208 53.57 -34.51 -47.33
CA ARG A 208 54.11 -33.17 -46.98
C ARG A 208 53.01 -32.11 -46.88
N GLN A 209 52.02 -32.16 -47.77
CA GLN A 209 50.86 -31.29 -47.71
C GLN A 209 50.01 -31.56 -46.46
N LEU A 210 49.82 -32.82 -46.08
CA LEU A 210 49.11 -33.21 -44.86
C LEU A 210 49.85 -32.73 -43.61
N ASP A 211 51.17 -32.88 -43.54
CA ASP A 211 51.97 -32.43 -42.40
C ASP A 211 51.91 -30.90 -42.24
N SER A 212 52.01 -30.16 -43.36
CA SER A 212 51.83 -28.70 -43.37
C SER A 212 50.41 -28.30 -42.96
N LEU A 213 49.39 -29.00 -43.46
CA LEU A 213 47.99 -28.77 -43.10
C LEU A 213 47.74 -29.03 -41.61
N LYS A 214 48.27 -30.12 -41.06
CA LYS A 214 48.18 -30.44 -39.62
C LYS A 214 48.90 -29.40 -38.76
N ALA A 215 50.11 -29.00 -39.15
CA ALA A 215 50.86 -27.98 -38.43
C ALA A 215 50.12 -26.63 -38.39
N ASN A 216 49.60 -26.16 -39.52
CA ASN A 216 48.83 -24.91 -39.59
C ASN A 216 47.49 -25.01 -38.87
N SER A 217 46.76 -26.11 -39.08
CA SER A 217 45.46 -26.34 -38.45
C SER A 217 45.57 -26.50 -36.93
N SER A 218 46.64 -27.09 -36.42
CA SER A 218 46.85 -27.24 -34.97
C SER A 218 46.94 -25.89 -34.25
N LYS A 219 47.60 -24.90 -34.87
CA LYS A 219 47.67 -23.52 -34.34
C LYS A 219 46.29 -22.87 -34.33
N VAL A 220 45.56 -22.97 -35.44
CA VAL A 220 44.21 -22.38 -35.57
C VAL A 220 43.22 -23.05 -34.59
N ILE A 221 43.28 -24.38 -34.45
CA ILE A 221 42.45 -25.11 -33.48
C ILE A 221 42.80 -24.67 -32.05
N ALA A 222 44.09 -24.54 -31.71
CA ALA A 222 44.51 -24.08 -30.38
C ALA A 222 44.00 -22.67 -30.07
N ASP A 223 44.05 -21.75 -31.05
CA ASP A 223 43.51 -20.38 -30.90
C ASP A 223 41.98 -20.40 -30.72
N LYS A 224 41.27 -21.25 -31.47
CA LYS A 224 39.81 -21.41 -31.36
C LYS A 224 39.40 -22.08 -30.05
N GLU A 225 40.17 -23.03 -29.54
CA GLU A 225 39.97 -23.65 -28.23
C GLU A 225 40.24 -22.66 -27.09
N ALA A 226 41.27 -21.83 -27.21
CA ALA A 226 41.54 -20.73 -26.28
C ALA A 226 40.38 -19.69 -26.29
N ARG A 227 39.85 -19.38 -27.48
CA ARG A 227 38.67 -18.51 -27.62
C ARG A 227 37.43 -19.13 -26.98
N ALA A 228 37.20 -20.44 -27.13
CA ALA A 228 36.10 -21.15 -26.49
C ALA A 228 36.18 -21.07 -24.96
N LYS A 229 37.39 -21.26 -24.37
CA LYS A 229 37.62 -21.06 -22.94
C LYS A 229 37.33 -19.63 -22.49
N THR A 230 37.73 -18.64 -23.29
CA THR A 230 37.47 -17.22 -23.00
C THR A 230 35.98 -16.92 -23.04
N LEU A 231 35.25 -17.40 -24.06
CA LEU A 231 33.80 -17.23 -24.17
C LEU A 231 33.06 -17.88 -23.00
N GLN A 232 33.50 -19.06 -22.56
CA GLN A 232 32.93 -19.72 -21.39
C GLN A 232 33.19 -18.92 -20.11
N ALA A 233 34.41 -18.41 -19.92
CA ALA A 233 34.76 -17.56 -18.79
C ALA A 233 33.96 -16.24 -18.78
N ASP A 234 33.74 -15.63 -19.95
CA ASP A 234 32.92 -14.41 -20.09
C ASP A 234 31.44 -14.68 -19.76
N LEU A 235 30.90 -15.83 -20.17
CA LEU A 235 29.56 -16.28 -19.81
C LEU A 235 29.44 -16.46 -18.29
N ASP A 236 30.36 -17.20 -17.69
CA ASP A 236 30.35 -17.47 -16.25
C ASP A 236 30.52 -16.18 -15.45
N LYS A 237 31.37 -15.25 -15.93
CA LYS A 237 31.52 -13.91 -15.36
C LYS A 237 30.23 -13.11 -15.44
N LYS A 238 29.56 -13.07 -16.59
CA LYS A 238 28.27 -12.34 -16.73
C LYS A 238 27.19 -12.91 -15.81
N VAL A 239 27.11 -14.24 -15.68
CA VAL A 239 26.20 -14.88 -14.72
C VAL A 239 26.58 -14.49 -13.29
N ALA A 240 27.87 -14.51 -12.94
CA ALA A 240 28.36 -14.12 -11.63
C ALA A 240 28.07 -12.64 -11.30
N ASP A 241 28.26 -11.73 -12.25
CA ASP A 241 28.01 -10.28 -12.08
C ASP A 241 26.53 -9.99 -11.79
N THR A 242 25.61 -10.78 -12.35
CA THR A 242 24.17 -10.62 -12.14
C THR A 242 23.64 -11.29 -10.86
N LYS A 243 24.40 -12.24 -10.29
CA LYS A 243 23.97 -13.01 -9.12
C LYS A 243 23.70 -12.12 -7.89
N PRO A 244 24.57 -11.14 -7.52
CA PRO A 244 24.29 -10.23 -6.42
C PRO A 244 23.01 -9.39 -6.61
N ILE A 245 22.69 -9.03 -7.86
CA ILE A 245 21.49 -8.24 -8.17
C ILE A 245 20.23 -9.06 -7.89
N ILE A 246 20.23 -10.35 -8.27
CA ILE A 246 19.13 -11.28 -8.01
C ILE A 246 19.03 -11.61 -6.52
N GLU A 247 20.16 -11.79 -5.84
CA GLU A 247 20.20 -12.03 -4.39
C GLU A 247 19.68 -10.81 -3.60
N GLY A 248 19.94 -9.59 -4.10
CA GLY A 248 19.42 -8.34 -3.56
C GLY A 248 17.93 -8.06 -3.85
N PHE A 249 17.24 -8.94 -4.59
CA PHE A 249 15.80 -8.86 -4.80
C PHE A 249 15.04 -9.25 -3.52
N ASP A 250 15.01 -8.35 -2.54
CA ASP A 250 14.31 -8.54 -1.26
C ASP A 250 13.72 -7.22 -0.71
N GLY A 251 13.42 -6.27 -1.60
CA GLY A 251 12.77 -5.02 -1.20
C GLY A 251 11.35 -5.22 -0.69
N LEU A 252 10.79 -4.21 -0.01
CA LEU A 252 9.41 -4.21 0.50
C LEU A 252 8.38 -4.57 -0.59
N MET A 253 8.57 -4.07 -1.81
CA MET A 253 7.69 -4.38 -2.94
C MET A 253 7.72 -5.87 -3.31
N ALA A 254 8.90 -6.50 -3.28
CA ALA A 254 9.02 -7.94 -3.54
C ALA A 254 8.30 -8.74 -2.46
N ARG A 255 8.40 -8.32 -1.20
CA ARG A 255 7.67 -8.94 -0.07
C ARG A 255 6.16 -8.78 -0.19
N ILE A 256 5.67 -7.62 -0.64
CA ILE A 256 4.24 -7.38 -0.90
C ILE A 256 3.74 -8.27 -2.05
N ASN A 257 4.50 -8.36 -3.14
CA ASN A 257 4.15 -9.23 -4.28
C ASN A 257 4.13 -10.70 -3.88
N ALA A 258 5.13 -11.14 -3.12
CA ALA A 258 5.19 -12.51 -2.59
C ALA A 258 4.03 -12.81 -1.62
N LEU A 259 3.67 -11.85 -0.76
CA LEU A 259 2.47 -11.95 0.09
C LEU A 259 1.20 -12.10 -0.75
N GLY A 260 1.09 -11.39 -1.88
CA GLY A 260 -0.03 -11.51 -2.81
C GLY A 260 -0.17 -12.87 -3.50
N GLN A 261 0.89 -13.69 -3.50
CA GLN A 261 0.85 -15.07 -4.02
C GLN A 261 0.38 -16.08 -2.98
N LEU A 262 0.31 -15.71 -1.70
CA LEU A 262 -0.22 -16.57 -0.65
C LEU A 262 -1.75 -16.61 -0.70
N PRO A 263 -2.38 -17.66 -0.15
CA PRO A 263 -3.83 -17.75 -0.09
C PRO A 263 -4.45 -16.51 0.58
N LEU A 264 -5.55 -16.00 0.01
CA LEU A 264 -6.21 -14.79 0.52
C LEU A 264 -6.83 -15.00 1.92
N LEU A 265 -7.28 -16.21 2.24
CA LEU A 265 -8.02 -16.50 3.47
C LEU A 265 -7.26 -16.13 4.76
N PRO A 266 -5.97 -16.52 4.95
CA PRO A 266 -5.18 -16.09 6.11
C PRO A 266 -5.02 -14.56 6.21
N SER A 267 -4.76 -13.87 5.10
CA SER A 267 -4.64 -12.40 5.06
C SER A 267 -5.97 -11.73 5.45
N LEU A 268 -7.08 -12.22 4.88
CA LEU A 268 -8.42 -11.76 5.21
C LEU A 268 -8.75 -11.99 6.69
N PHE A 269 -8.36 -13.14 7.25
CA PHE A 269 -8.61 -13.46 8.66
C PHE A 269 -7.91 -12.48 9.61
N ILE A 270 -6.65 -12.12 9.33
CA ILE A 270 -5.90 -11.13 10.13
C ILE A 270 -6.57 -9.76 10.04
N MET A 271 -6.93 -9.32 8.83
CA MET A 271 -7.63 -8.05 8.63
C MET A 271 -8.98 -8.03 9.37
N LEU A 272 -9.77 -9.10 9.29
CA LEU A 272 -11.04 -9.23 10.00
C LEU A 272 -10.86 -9.26 11.51
N LEU A 273 -9.78 -9.86 12.01
CA LEU A 273 -9.45 -9.86 13.44
C LEU A 273 -9.16 -8.43 13.94
N PHE A 274 -8.36 -7.65 13.21
CA PHE A 274 -8.14 -6.24 13.56
C PHE A 274 -9.41 -5.42 13.47
N LEU A 275 -10.21 -5.62 12.43
CA LEU A 275 -11.51 -4.96 12.28
C LEU A 275 -12.44 -5.29 13.46
N ALA A 276 -12.50 -6.55 13.88
CA ALA A 276 -13.33 -6.98 15.01
C ALA A 276 -12.87 -6.37 16.33
N ILE A 277 -11.55 -6.26 16.55
CA ILE A 277 -10.99 -5.61 17.74
C ILE A 277 -11.31 -4.11 17.74
N GLU A 278 -11.02 -3.40 16.64
CA GLU A 278 -11.25 -1.95 16.52
C GLU A 278 -12.74 -1.57 16.60
N THR A 279 -13.64 -2.43 16.10
CA THR A 279 -15.09 -2.20 16.19
C THR A 279 -15.72 -2.69 17.49
N SER A 280 -14.95 -3.40 18.34
CA SER A 280 -15.44 -3.98 19.59
C SER A 280 -16.12 -2.96 20.52
N PRO A 281 -15.58 -1.74 20.76
CA PRO A 281 -16.24 -0.77 21.65
C PRO A 281 -17.62 -0.33 21.14
N ILE A 282 -17.76 -0.15 19.82
CA ILE A 282 -19.02 0.23 19.17
C ILE A 282 -20.00 -0.93 19.25
N ILE A 283 -19.57 -2.14 18.89
CA ILE A 283 -20.40 -3.34 18.93
C ILE A 283 -20.88 -3.59 20.36
N ALA A 284 -19.99 -3.47 21.35
CA ALA A 284 -20.33 -3.61 22.76
C ALA A 284 -21.38 -2.58 23.20
N LYS A 285 -21.21 -1.30 22.81
CA LYS A 285 -22.17 -0.23 23.12
C LYS A 285 -23.51 -0.48 22.43
N MET A 286 -23.51 -0.84 21.15
CA MET A 286 -24.72 -1.08 20.36
C MET A 286 -25.50 -2.32 20.80
N LEU A 287 -24.83 -3.43 21.12
CA LEU A 287 -25.48 -4.66 21.59
C LEU A 287 -25.95 -4.57 23.04
N SER A 288 -25.35 -3.68 23.84
CA SER A 288 -25.78 -3.53 25.23
C SER A 288 -27.20 -2.92 25.30
N PRO A 289 -28.11 -3.51 26.09
CA PRO A 289 -29.47 -2.98 26.24
C PRO A 289 -29.43 -1.63 26.98
N LYS A 290 -30.49 -0.81 26.78
CA LYS A 290 -30.71 0.40 27.57
C LYS A 290 -30.71 0.04 29.06
N GLY A 291 -29.78 0.63 29.80
CA GLY A 291 -29.60 0.40 31.23
C GLY A 291 -30.05 1.59 32.08
N GLU A 292 -29.91 1.45 33.39
CA GLU A 292 -30.30 2.48 34.37
C GLU A 292 -29.63 3.84 34.08
N TYR A 293 -28.35 3.82 33.68
CA TYR A 293 -27.62 5.03 33.30
C TYR A 293 -28.24 5.71 32.09
N ASP A 294 -28.62 4.94 31.06
CA ASP A 294 -29.18 5.50 29.83
C ASP A 294 -30.53 6.18 30.09
N PHE A 295 -31.37 5.60 30.97
CA PHE A 295 -32.63 6.20 31.39
C PHE A 295 -32.44 7.47 32.21
N LYS A 296 -31.53 7.48 33.20
CA LYS A 296 -31.25 8.68 33.98
C LYS A 296 -30.68 9.81 33.11
N LEU A 297 -29.84 9.46 32.15
CA LEU A 297 -29.29 10.42 31.19
C LEU A 297 -30.40 11.00 30.30
N GLU A 298 -31.27 10.16 29.75
CA GLU A 298 -32.42 10.57 28.94
C GLU A 298 -33.39 11.48 29.73
N ASP A 299 -33.63 11.18 31.01
CA ASP A 299 -34.46 12.00 31.91
C ASP A 299 -33.84 13.38 32.13
N THR A 300 -32.54 13.46 32.46
CA THR A 300 -31.85 14.75 32.64
C THR A 300 -31.84 15.61 31.38
N GLU A 301 -31.62 15.01 30.20
CA GLU A 301 -31.65 15.72 28.92
C GLU A 301 -33.06 16.21 28.57
N THR A 302 -34.08 15.38 28.83
CA THR A 302 -35.49 15.70 28.55
C THR A 302 -36.02 16.78 29.49
N ALA A 303 -35.68 16.73 30.78
CA ALA A 303 -36.03 17.74 31.75
C ALA A 303 -35.43 19.11 31.38
N LEU A 304 -34.14 19.14 31.00
CA LEU A 304 -33.48 20.36 30.54
C LEU A 304 -34.14 20.91 29.27
N ARG A 305 -34.41 20.04 28.28
CA ARG A 305 -35.06 20.43 27.04
C ARG A 305 -36.45 21.02 27.29
N THR A 306 -37.26 20.37 28.10
CA THR A 306 -38.62 20.83 28.45
C THR A 306 -38.56 22.20 29.13
N HIS A 307 -37.62 22.39 30.06
CA HIS A 307 -37.44 23.69 30.74
C HIS A 307 -37.01 24.81 29.77
N ILE A 308 -36.13 24.51 28.81
CA ILE A 308 -35.74 25.47 27.76
C ILE A 308 -36.94 25.80 26.85
N GLU A 309 -37.70 24.79 26.42
CA GLU A 309 -38.89 24.97 25.58
C GLU A 309 -39.97 25.81 26.31
N GLN A 310 -40.21 25.56 27.59
CA GLN A 310 -41.11 26.35 28.43
C GLN A 310 -40.66 27.81 28.55
N ASN A 311 -39.38 28.06 28.83
CA ASN A 311 -38.84 29.41 28.92
C ASN A 311 -38.94 30.16 27.59
N ASN A 312 -38.68 29.48 26.47
CA ASN A 312 -38.83 30.06 25.15
C ASN A 312 -40.29 30.40 24.84
N HIS A 313 -41.23 29.52 25.24
CA HIS A 313 -42.66 29.79 25.10
C HIS A 313 -43.12 30.99 25.93
N GLN A 314 -42.70 31.07 27.20
CA GLN A 314 -42.99 32.21 28.08
C GLN A 314 -42.43 33.52 27.51
N ARG A 315 -41.19 33.53 27.03
CA ARG A 315 -40.59 34.70 26.37
C ARG A 315 -41.36 35.13 25.12
N SER A 316 -41.84 34.15 24.33
CA SER A 316 -42.66 34.42 23.16
C SER A 316 -44.00 35.05 23.53
N LEU A 317 -44.68 34.50 24.54
CA LEU A 317 -45.94 35.05 25.06
C LEU A 317 -45.73 36.45 25.62
N GLN A 318 -44.67 36.68 26.39
CA GLN A 318 -44.35 38.00 26.93
C GLN A 318 -44.12 39.01 25.81
N LYS A 319 -43.33 38.65 24.79
CA LYS A 319 -43.10 39.52 23.62
C LYS A 319 -44.40 39.86 22.87
N GLN A 320 -45.27 38.87 22.66
CA GLN A 320 -46.57 39.09 22.02
C GLN A 320 -47.47 39.98 22.88
N THR A 321 -47.53 39.71 24.19
CA THR A 321 -48.31 40.51 25.15
C THR A 321 -47.83 41.95 25.18
N ASP A 322 -46.52 42.18 25.27
CA ASP A 322 -45.94 43.52 25.26
C ASP A 322 -46.25 44.23 23.94
N ALA A 323 -46.12 43.55 22.79
CA ALA A 323 -46.47 44.11 21.49
C ALA A 323 -47.96 44.49 21.40
N ASP A 324 -48.85 43.65 21.90
CA ASP A 324 -50.30 43.92 21.96
C ASP A 324 -50.64 45.08 22.90
N ILE A 325 -49.97 45.17 24.05
CA ILE A 325 -50.10 46.32 24.97
C ILE A 325 -49.64 47.59 24.27
N TYR A 326 -48.46 47.59 23.62
CA TYR A 326 -48.00 48.75 22.88
C TYR A 326 -48.99 49.13 21.78
N ASN A 327 -49.48 48.18 21.00
CA ASN A 327 -50.48 48.44 19.97
C ASN A 327 -51.73 49.12 20.56
N ARG A 328 -52.27 48.61 21.67
CA ARG A 328 -53.42 49.23 22.36
C ARG A 328 -53.11 50.63 22.90
N VAL A 329 -51.96 50.81 23.54
CA VAL A 329 -51.54 52.13 24.05
C VAL A 329 -51.41 53.14 22.91
N TYR A 330 -50.82 52.75 21.78
CA TYR A 330 -50.71 53.63 20.61
C TYR A 330 -52.07 53.87 19.92
N GLU A 331 -53.00 52.91 19.95
CA GLU A 331 -54.38 53.11 19.51
C GLU A 331 -55.11 54.13 20.39
N ASP A 332 -55.02 54.01 21.71
CA ASP A 332 -55.62 54.96 22.66
C ASP A 332 -55.05 56.38 22.45
N ILE A 333 -53.71 56.50 22.39
CA ILE A 333 -53.01 57.75 22.11
C ILE A 333 -53.43 58.35 20.75
N ARG A 334 -53.66 57.51 19.73
CA ARG A 334 -54.12 57.97 18.41
C ARG A 334 -55.51 58.58 18.47
N THR A 335 -56.38 58.10 19.35
CA THR A 335 -57.74 58.63 19.53
C THR A 335 -57.81 59.85 20.47
N GLU A 336 -56.71 60.17 21.14
CA GLU A 336 -56.66 61.25 22.11
C GLU A 336 -56.69 62.63 21.43
N LYS A 337 -57.81 63.35 21.64
CA LYS A 337 -58.09 64.64 21.02
C LYS A 337 -57.08 65.72 21.41
N GLU A 338 -56.60 65.71 22.66
CA GLU A 338 -55.60 66.68 23.14
C GLU A 338 -54.26 66.55 22.39
N LEU A 339 -53.80 65.32 22.13
CA LEU A 339 -52.57 65.10 21.38
C LEU A 339 -52.72 65.51 19.91
N PHE A 340 -53.89 65.24 19.31
CA PHE A 340 -54.21 65.70 17.96
C PHE A 340 -54.18 67.23 17.87
N ASP A 341 -54.86 67.92 18.80
CA ASP A 341 -54.91 69.37 18.83
C ASP A 341 -53.52 69.99 19.10
N TYR A 342 -52.70 69.37 19.96
CA TYR A 342 -51.32 69.78 20.20
C TYR A 342 -50.44 69.61 18.95
N LYS A 343 -50.49 68.45 18.28
CA LYS A 343 -49.74 68.23 17.02
C LYS A 343 -50.21 69.16 15.91
N ARG A 344 -51.52 69.43 15.80
CA ARG A 344 -52.08 70.38 14.85
C ARG A 344 -51.57 71.80 15.12
N LYS A 345 -51.51 72.23 16.38
CA LYS A 345 -50.96 73.53 16.77
C LYS A 345 -49.48 73.66 16.36
N ARG A 346 -48.65 72.66 16.69
CA ARG A 346 -47.22 72.65 16.31
C ARG A 346 -47.01 72.61 14.81
N ALA A 347 -47.80 71.83 14.08
CA ALA A 347 -47.75 71.80 12.61
C ALA A 347 -48.12 73.17 12.03
N LYS A 348 -49.10 73.88 12.60
CA LYS A 348 -49.47 75.22 12.20
C LYS A 348 -48.37 76.25 12.48
N GLU A 349 -47.78 76.24 13.68
CA GLU A 349 -46.63 77.09 14.03
C GLU A 349 -45.45 76.88 13.06
N LEU A 350 -45.20 75.63 12.65
CA LEU A 350 -44.14 75.31 11.71
C LEU A 350 -44.42 75.82 10.30
N LEU A 351 -45.68 75.71 9.85
CA LEU A 351 -46.12 76.27 8.56
C LEU A 351 -46.09 77.80 8.55
N GLU A 352 -46.48 78.45 9.65
CA GLU A 352 -46.39 79.90 9.83
C GLU A 352 -44.92 80.35 9.78
N MET A 353 -44.01 79.71 10.53
CA MET A 353 -42.57 79.99 10.46
C MET A 353 -41.98 79.79 9.05
N GLN A 354 -42.39 78.74 8.34
CA GLN A 354 -41.95 78.51 6.95
C GLN A 354 -42.45 79.61 6.01
N ALA A 355 -43.70 80.06 6.17
CA ALA A 355 -44.28 81.14 5.39
C ALA A 355 -43.59 82.48 5.69
N ASP A 356 -43.36 82.81 6.96
CA ASP A 356 -42.69 84.04 7.38
C ASP A 356 -41.24 84.07 6.88
N ALA A 357 -40.50 82.96 7.01
CA ALA A 357 -39.15 82.83 6.46
C ALA A 357 -39.13 82.97 4.93
N PHE A 358 -40.16 82.47 4.23
CA PHE A 358 -40.30 82.64 2.78
C PHE A 358 -40.57 84.09 2.40
N VAL A 359 -41.44 84.79 3.15
CA VAL A 359 -41.76 86.21 2.93
C VAL A 359 -40.57 87.12 3.25
N GLU A 360 -39.86 86.90 4.37
CA GLU A 360 -38.63 87.64 4.68
C GLU A 360 -37.59 87.46 3.57
N LYS A 361 -37.41 86.23 3.09
CA LYS A 361 -36.51 85.95 1.98
C LYS A 361 -36.91 86.73 0.72
N GLN A 362 -38.19 86.78 0.35
CA GLN A 362 -38.63 87.59 -0.79
C GLN A 362 -38.41 89.10 -0.58
N LYS A 363 -38.68 89.63 0.63
CA LYS A 363 -38.44 91.04 0.96
C LYS A 363 -36.97 91.44 0.91
N SER A 364 -36.05 90.52 1.17
CA SER A 364 -34.60 90.78 1.07
C SER A 364 -34.06 90.84 -0.37
N VAL A 365 -34.88 90.44 -1.35
CA VAL A 365 -34.53 90.36 -2.78
C VAL A 365 -35.17 91.49 -3.60
N MET A 366 -36.20 92.16 -3.08
CA MET A 366 -36.71 93.45 -3.59
C MET A 366 -35.98 94.61 -2.93
#